data_AF-A0A4R0MT68-F1
#
_entry.id   AF-A0A4R0MT68-F1
#
_cell.length_a   1.000
_cell.length_b   1.000
_cell.length_c   1.000
_cell.angle_alpha   90.00
_cell.angle_beta   90.00
_cell.angle_gamma   90.00
#
_symmetry.space_group_name_H-M   'P 1'
#
loop_
_entity.id
_entity.type
_entity.pdbx_description
1 polymer ?
#
loop_
_entity_poly.entity_id
_entity_poly.type
_entity_poly.pdbx_seq_one_letter_code
_entity_poly.pdbx_strand_id
1 'polypeptide(L)'
;MISYSTLFSAKVGRFVTVILLLLVAGTNSRAQQANDYLRFNPAGIEGNQIKVIHQGKTVKVLATGGYIEIEVNEALKIAEGIFVRAYFKNGSVEKKIENPFDAAIYLTPGNDFYIDLHDIRSKNLIKRYILQRPKLFPIISFYDENDHHLYTSKEEGKAGVFRSPPGKKVTLTFKQRLDYEAMDIEYTLRDLKTGRTQQGTDKYAIKDLDFESNTYYELRLNYVDQRESTAVMSIYAEPYWYQSRNTLALLMFAIFAFSIISFVRKINTSRKEQRKLEQAAIRLQSLLNPHFTFNALSSIQGLMNTDRIDEANQYLEEFSSLLRQTLATSQQVYTTLDKDLEMMRLYIKLEAFRFNFSWAIEIADELNLSLIEIPTLLLQPLIENAIKHGIGNLGDQGRLLIICKEGTKEDTFVIVIKDNGTWVDDKQNDGYGLSLTAERIQTINKMEKERSIVLTFNKVAGTEAILTFKNWI
;
A
#
# COMPACT_ATOMS: atom_id res chain seq x y z
N MET A 1 -53.00 -11.20 -50.63
CA MET A 1 -53.53 -10.17 -51.55
C MET A 1 -54.10 -9.05 -50.69
N ILE A 2 -53.30 -8.02 -50.44
CA ILE A 2 -53.42 -6.67 -51.03
C ILE A 2 -54.69 -5.92 -50.58
N SER A 3 -54.46 -4.88 -49.76
CA SER A 3 -54.96 -3.50 -49.93
C SER A 3 -54.46 -2.71 -48.70
N TYR A 4 -53.35 -1.97 -48.73
CA TYR A 4 -53.04 -0.78 -49.54
C TYR A 4 -54.20 0.22 -49.65
N SER A 5 -54.70 0.74 -48.52
CA SER A 5 -55.64 1.88 -48.55
C SER A 5 -55.68 2.74 -47.27
N THR A 6 -54.52 3.11 -46.69
CA THR A 6 -54.50 4.13 -45.60
C THR A 6 -53.24 5.00 -45.51
N LEU A 7 -52.32 4.91 -46.48
CA LEU A 7 -51.06 5.67 -46.48
C LEU A 7 -51.03 6.86 -47.45
N PHE A 8 -52.07 7.08 -48.25
CA PHE A 8 -52.09 8.15 -49.26
C PHE A 8 -52.78 9.46 -48.81
N SER A 9 -53.54 9.45 -47.71
CA SER A 9 -54.25 10.65 -47.23
C SER A 9 -53.43 11.56 -46.30
N ALA A 10 -52.31 11.09 -45.74
CA ALA A 10 -51.53 11.85 -44.76
C ALA A 10 -50.33 12.62 -45.37
N LYS A 11 -49.79 12.16 -46.51
CA LYS A 11 -48.66 12.81 -47.19
C LYS A 11 -49.07 14.00 -48.06
N VAL A 12 -50.23 13.94 -48.73
CA VAL A 12 -50.75 15.07 -49.52
C VAL A 12 -51.23 16.20 -48.61
N GLY A 13 -51.85 15.88 -47.47
CA GLY A 13 -52.23 16.88 -46.46
C GLY A 13 -51.03 17.62 -45.87
N ARG A 14 -49.91 16.94 -45.59
CA ARG A 14 -48.69 17.60 -45.08
C ARG A 14 -47.92 18.38 -46.15
N PHE A 15 -47.84 17.89 -47.39
CA PHE A 15 -47.17 18.64 -48.46
C PHE A 15 -47.97 19.88 -48.87
N VAL A 16 -49.31 19.78 -48.95
CA VAL A 16 -50.17 20.94 -49.19
C VAL A 16 -50.14 21.89 -48.00
N THR A 17 -50.10 21.41 -46.76
CA THR A 17 -49.99 22.29 -45.57
C THR A 17 -48.61 22.96 -45.47
N VAL A 18 -47.51 22.30 -45.86
CA VAL A 18 -46.16 22.87 -45.86
C VAL A 18 -45.98 23.85 -47.01
N ILE A 19 -46.50 23.57 -48.20
CA ILE A 19 -46.50 24.51 -49.34
C ILE A 19 -47.45 25.68 -49.05
N LEU A 20 -48.60 25.46 -48.42
CA LEU A 20 -49.51 26.54 -48.00
C LEU A 20 -48.93 27.34 -46.84
N LEU A 21 -48.17 26.75 -45.90
CA LEU A 21 -47.44 27.51 -44.86
C LEU A 21 -46.24 28.28 -45.42
N LEU A 22 -45.52 27.73 -46.41
CA LEU A 22 -44.42 28.44 -47.08
C LEU A 22 -44.94 29.56 -47.98
N LEU A 23 -46.06 29.36 -48.67
CA LEU A 23 -46.75 30.42 -49.42
C LEU A 23 -47.34 31.46 -48.45
N VAL A 24 -47.98 31.07 -47.36
CA VAL A 24 -48.55 32.00 -46.36
C VAL A 24 -47.46 32.75 -45.58
N ALA A 25 -46.29 32.14 -45.31
CA ALA A 25 -45.15 32.82 -44.68
C ALA A 25 -44.42 33.76 -45.66
N GLY A 26 -44.33 33.38 -46.94
CA GLY A 26 -43.79 34.21 -48.01
C GLY A 26 -44.72 35.35 -48.43
N THR A 27 -46.04 35.19 -48.32
CA THR A 27 -47.02 36.24 -48.65
C THR A 27 -47.30 37.15 -47.45
N ASN A 28 -47.31 36.64 -46.21
CA ASN A 28 -47.49 37.50 -45.03
C ASN A 28 -46.27 38.40 -44.77
N SER A 29 -45.04 37.94 -45.03
CA SER A 29 -43.86 38.82 -44.88
C SER A 29 -43.84 39.96 -45.90
N ARG A 30 -44.25 39.68 -47.16
CA ARG A 30 -44.41 40.69 -48.21
C ARG A 30 -45.57 41.65 -47.94
N ALA A 31 -46.70 41.16 -47.40
CA ALA A 31 -47.86 42.00 -47.11
C ALA A 31 -47.72 42.82 -45.81
N GLN A 32 -46.98 42.36 -44.80
CA GLN A 32 -46.74 43.12 -43.56
C GLN A 32 -45.61 44.15 -43.68
N GLN A 33 -44.65 43.97 -44.60
CA GLN A 33 -43.64 45.00 -44.90
C GLN A 33 -44.22 46.23 -45.64
N ALA A 34 -45.45 46.15 -46.17
CA ALA A 34 -46.06 47.23 -46.93
C ALA A 34 -46.29 48.53 -46.11
N ASN A 35 -46.32 48.46 -44.78
CA ASN A 35 -46.50 49.61 -43.88
C ASN A 35 -45.24 49.99 -43.07
N ASP A 36 -44.07 49.40 -43.38
CA ASP A 36 -42.81 49.71 -42.71
C ASP A 36 -41.91 50.61 -43.57
N TYR A 37 -41.24 51.57 -42.93
CA TYR A 37 -40.36 52.54 -43.59
C TYR A 37 -39.06 51.91 -44.14
N LEU A 38 -38.62 50.78 -43.57
CA LEU A 38 -37.39 50.10 -43.91
C LEU A 38 -37.66 48.63 -44.21
N ARG A 39 -36.96 48.10 -45.21
CA ARG A 39 -36.92 46.68 -45.55
C ARG A 39 -35.54 46.14 -45.23
N PHE A 40 -35.51 45.00 -44.55
CA PHE A 40 -34.29 44.31 -44.19
C PHE A 40 -34.13 43.10 -45.11
N ASN A 41 -33.16 43.16 -46.00
CA ASN A 41 -32.84 42.04 -46.87
C ASN A 41 -31.63 41.28 -46.30
N PRO A 42 -31.65 39.94 -46.32
CA PRO A 42 -30.45 39.15 -46.09
C PRO A 42 -29.38 39.58 -47.08
N ALA A 43 -28.22 40.03 -46.60
CA ALA A 43 -27.06 40.18 -47.47
C ALA A 43 -26.40 38.79 -47.60
N GLY A 44 -26.84 37.97 -48.56
CA GLY A 44 -26.14 36.72 -48.97
C GLY A 44 -26.89 35.38 -48.88
N ILE A 45 -26.11 34.29 -48.86
CA ILE A 45 -26.51 32.85 -48.83
C ILE A 45 -27.09 32.42 -47.46
N GLU A 46 -28.13 31.58 -47.44
CA GLU A 46 -28.84 31.14 -46.22
C GLU A 46 -27.92 30.66 -45.07
N GLY A 47 -28.06 31.18 -43.83
CA GLY A 47 -27.27 30.67 -42.69
C GLY A 47 -27.46 31.23 -41.28
N ASN A 48 -28.04 32.42 -41.04
CA ASN A 48 -28.21 32.95 -39.67
C ASN A 48 -29.57 33.56 -39.41
N GLN A 49 -30.10 33.47 -38.18
CA GLN A 49 -31.32 34.16 -37.76
C GLN A 49 -31.00 35.47 -36.99
N ILE A 50 -31.54 36.60 -37.43
CA ILE A 50 -31.51 37.91 -36.76
C ILE A 50 -32.90 38.21 -36.22
N LYS A 51 -32.96 38.77 -35.00
CA LYS A 51 -34.21 39.20 -34.38
C LYS A 51 -34.42 40.69 -34.63
N VAL A 52 -35.45 41.07 -35.37
CA VAL A 52 -35.92 42.46 -35.52
C VAL A 52 -37.08 42.68 -34.57
N ILE A 53 -36.99 43.65 -33.67
CA ILE A 53 -38.10 43.98 -32.76
C ILE A 53 -38.75 45.27 -33.24
N HIS A 54 -39.99 45.19 -33.74
CA HIS A 54 -40.78 46.37 -34.11
C HIS A 54 -42.15 46.35 -33.41
N GLN A 55 -42.50 47.41 -32.68
CA GLN A 55 -43.74 47.53 -31.88
C GLN A 55 -44.00 46.37 -30.89
N GLY A 56 -42.94 45.79 -30.31
CA GLY A 56 -43.04 44.63 -29.42
C GLY A 56 -43.25 43.28 -30.14
N LYS A 57 -43.30 43.27 -31.47
CA LYS A 57 -43.29 42.04 -32.29
C LYS A 57 -41.88 41.70 -32.72
N THR A 58 -41.54 40.43 -32.58
CA THR A 58 -40.27 39.85 -33.02
C THR A 58 -40.42 39.29 -34.43
N VAL A 59 -39.57 39.69 -35.36
CA VAL A 59 -39.44 39.10 -36.70
C VAL A 59 -38.08 38.45 -36.82
N LYS A 60 -38.03 37.16 -37.20
CA LYS A 60 -36.78 36.47 -37.53
C LYS A 60 -36.42 36.79 -38.99
N VAL A 61 -35.23 37.33 -39.23
CA VAL A 61 -34.69 37.64 -40.56
C VAL A 61 -33.47 36.76 -40.80
N LEU A 62 -33.37 36.14 -41.97
CA LEU A 62 -32.20 35.33 -42.31
C LEU A 62 -31.02 36.23 -42.74
N ALA A 63 -29.78 35.89 -42.43
CA ALA A 63 -28.58 36.64 -42.81
C ALA A 63 -27.35 35.75 -42.95
N THR A 64 -26.36 36.20 -43.72
CA THR A 64 -25.14 35.43 -44.02
C THR A 64 -23.95 36.06 -43.30
N GLY A 65 -23.19 35.27 -42.55
CA GLY A 65 -22.00 35.75 -41.84
C GLY A 65 -22.23 36.95 -40.90
N GLY A 66 -23.48 37.27 -40.52
CA GLY A 66 -23.81 38.44 -39.71
C GLY A 66 -24.01 39.76 -40.45
N TYR A 67 -24.00 39.77 -41.79
CA TYR A 67 -24.26 40.97 -42.59
C TYR A 67 -25.74 41.15 -42.92
N ILE A 68 -26.22 42.39 -42.90
CA ILE A 68 -27.60 42.76 -43.26
C ILE A 68 -27.61 43.97 -44.21
N GLU A 69 -28.45 43.91 -45.23
CA GLU A 69 -28.69 45.03 -46.14
C GLU A 69 -30.01 45.71 -45.78
N ILE A 70 -30.01 47.03 -45.76
CA ILE A 70 -31.16 47.83 -45.35
C ILE A 70 -31.60 48.65 -46.56
N GLU A 71 -32.79 48.37 -47.05
CA GLU A 71 -33.42 49.08 -48.15
C GLU A 71 -34.49 50.05 -47.63
N VAL A 72 -34.56 51.21 -48.28
CA VAL A 72 -35.56 52.23 -47.98
C VAL A 72 -36.85 51.93 -48.74
N ASN A 73 -37.98 51.79 -48.03
CA ASN A 73 -39.29 51.57 -48.65
C ASN A 73 -39.85 52.89 -49.25
N GLU A 74 -40.78 52.80 -50.20
CA GLU A 74 -41.35 53.99 -50.87
C GLU A 74 -42.00 54.98 -49.89
N ALA A 75 -42.58 54.48 -48.80
CA ALA A 75 -43.14 55.30 -47.73
C ALA A 75 -42.13 56.25 -47.03
N LEU A 76 -40.84 55.92 -47.02
CA LEU A 76 -39.79 56.80 -46.50
C LEU A 76 -39.23 57.72 -47.62
N LYS A 77 -39.24 57.28 -48.88
CA LYS A 77 -38.80 58.10 -50.03
C LYS A 77 -39.74 59.29 -50.30
N ILE A 78 -41.03 59.15 -49.98
CA ILE A 78 -42.06 60.18 -50.16
C ILE A 78 -42.10 61.16 -48.98
N ALA A 79 -41.52 60.79 -47.83
CA ALA A 79 -41.54 61.61 -46.63
C ALA A 79 -40.44 62.68 -46.66
N GLU A 80 -40.74 63.87 -47.19
CA GLU A 80 -39.89 65.05 -47.00
C GLU A 80 -39.81 65.39 -45.51
N GLY A 81 -38.61 65.33 -44.93
CA GLY A 81 -38.40 65.73 -43.54
C GLY A 81 -38.07 64.60 -42.55
N ILE A 82 -37.57 63.43 -42.96
CA ILE A 82 -37.14 62.37 -42.01
C ILE A 82 -35.61 62.23 -42.01
N PHE A 83 -35.00 62.24 -40.82
CA PHE A 83 -33.58 61.96 -40.60
C PHE A 83 -33.39 60.58 -39.97
N VAL A 84 -32.47 59.78 -40.52
CA VAL A 84 -32.15 58.44 -40.05
C VAL A 84 -30.87 58.48 -39.21
N ARG A 85 -30.92 57.91 -38.01
CA ARG A 85 -29.74 57.70 -37.17
C ARG A 85 -29.52 56.22 -36.95
N ALA A 86 -28.43 55.68 -37.49
CA ALA A 86 -28.00 54.30 -37.24
C ALA A 86 -26.78 54.28 -36.31
N TYR A 87 -26.80 53.42 -35.29
CA TYR A 87 -25.69 53.29 -34.36
C TYR A 87 -25.62 51.92 -33.67
N PHE A 88 -24.41 51.46 -33.37
CA PHE A 88 -24.19 50.36 -32.44
C PHE A 88 -24.16 50.89 -31.01
N LYS A 89 -24.80 50.17 -30.10
CA LYS A 89 -24.71 50.44 -28.67
C LYS A 89 -24.02 49.28 -27.98
N ASN A 90 -22.87 49.55 -27.37
CA ASN A 90 -22.19 48.61 -26.48
C ASN A 90 -22.10 49.25 -25.09
N GLY A 91 -23.05 48.91 -24.21
CA GLY A 91 -23.23 49.60 -22.94
C GLY A 91 -23.61 51.08 -23.12
N SER A 92 -22.73 52.00 -22.69
CA SER A 92 -22.94 53.45 -22.76
C SER A 92 -22.33 54.12 -24.00
N VAL A 93 -21.60 53.39 -24.83
CA VAL A 93 -20.89 53.93 -25.99
C VAL A 93 -21.72 53.72 -27.26
N GLU A 94 -21.94 54.82 -28.01
CA GLU A 94 -22.63 54.81 -29.29
C GLU A 94 -21.67 55.05 -30.44
N LYS A 95 -21.59 54.11 -31.39
CA LYS A 95 -20.84 54.30 -32.63
C LYS A 95 -21.81 54.54 -33.78
N LYS A 96 -21.86 55.78 -34.27
CA LYS A 96 -22.76 56.19 -35.38
C LYS A 96 -22.26 55.67 -36.72
N ILE A 97 -23.21 55.39 -37.62
CA ILE A 97 -22.98 55.07 -39.03
C ILE A 97 -23.55 56.22 -39.85
N GLU A 98 -22.72 56.85 -40.67
CA GLU A 98 -23.11 58.04 -41.45
C GLU A 98 -24.06 57.72 -42.60
N ASN A 99 -23.90 56.57 -43.26
CA ASN A 99 -24.85 56.10 -44.26
C ASN A 99 -25.17 54.60 -44.13
N PRO A 100 -26.28 54.23 -43.47
CA PRO A 100 -26.65 52.83 -43.24
C PRO A 100 -27.28 52.12 -44.45
N PHE A 101 -27.47 52.81 -45.59
CA PHE A 101 -28.18 52.27 -46.76
C PHE A 101 -27.28 51.95 -47.96
N ASP A 102 -26.02 52.40 -47.95
CA ASP A 102 -25.10 52.25 -49.11
C ASP A 102 -24.35 50.92 -49.12
N ALA A 103 -24.31 50.21 -47.98
CA ALA A 103 -23.54 48.97 -47.84
C ALA A 103 -24.15 48.03 -46.80
N ALA A 104 -23.85 46.74 -46.94
CA ALA A 104 -24.22 45.74 -45.94
C ALA A 104 -23.53 46.02 -44.59
N ILE A 105 -24.31 46.00 -43.51
CA ILE A 105 -23.85 46.28 -42.15
C ILE A 105 -23.54 44.97 -41.44
N TYR A 106 -22.35 44.86 -40.85
CA TYR A 106 -21.98 43.72 -40.02
C TYR A 106 -22.52 43.87 -38.60
N LEU A 107 -23.41 42.96 -38.17
CA LEU A 107 -23.89 42.91 -36.79
C LEU A 107 -22.93 42.12 -35.92
N THR A 108 -22.31 42.78 -34.94
CA THR A 108 -21.50 42.12 -33.91
C THR A 108 -22.40 41.32 -32.94
N PRO A 109 -22.11 40.03 -32.67
CA PRO A 109 -22.86 39.23 -31.71
C PRO A 109 -22.91 39.80 -30.29
N GLY A 110 -24.11 39.79 -29.70
CA GLY A 110 -24.38 40.27 -28.35
C GLY A 110 -24.47 41.79 -28.24
N ASN A 111 -24.29 42.53 -29.34
CA ASN A 111 -24.48 43.98 -29.38
C ASN A 111 -25.81 44.31 -30.06
N ASP A 112 -26.46 45.36 -29.54
CA ASP A 112 -27.68 45.88 -30.12
C ASP A 112 -27.34 46.94 -31.18
N PHE A 113 -27.95 46.81 -32.35
CA PHE A 113 -27.87 47.79 -33.42
C PHE A 113 -29.20 48.54 -33.53
N TYR A 114 -29.13 49.86 -33.48
CA TYR A 114 -30.29 50.75 -33.44
C TYR A 114 -30.41 51.54 -34.74
N ILE A 115 -31.63 51.64 -35.25
CA ILE A 115 -31.99 52.56 -36.33
C ILE A 115 -33.18 53.40 -35.88
N ASP A 116 -32.93 54.68 -35.68
CA ASP A 116 -33.92 55.65 -35.23
C ASP A 116 -34.32 56.55 -36.40
N LEU A 117 -35.64 56.66 -36.65
CA LEU A 117 -36.24 57.60 -37.59
C LEU A 117 -36.74 58.81 -36.81
N HIS A 118 -36.22 59.99 -37.12
CA HIS A 118 -36.62 61.25 -36.50
C HIS A 118 -37.26 62.20 -37.50
N ASP A 119 -38.23 62.98 -37.05
CA ASP A 119 -38.78 64.10 -37.82
C ASP A 119 -37.79 65.29 -37.80
N ILE A 120 -37.47 65.87 -38.96
CA ILE A 120 -36.47 66.95 -39.12
C ILE A 120 -36.92 68.25 -38.46
N ARG A 121 -38.24 68.53 -38.43
CA ARG A 121 -38.79 69.78 -37.89
C ARG A 121 -38.94 69.73 -36.37
N SER A 122 -39.47 68.61 -35.85
CA SER A 122 -39.75 68.45 -34.42
C SER A 122 -38.66 67.72 -33.64
N LYS A 123 -37.72 67.06 -34.32
CA LYS A 123 -36.70 66.15 -33.75
C LYS A 123 -37.27 64.96 -32.97
N ASN A 124 -38.59 64.74 -32.99
CA ASN A 124 -39.22 63.64 -32.29
C ASN A 124 -38.91 62.29 -32.95
N LEU A 125 -38.77 61.26 -32.13
CA LEU A 125 -38.58 59.89 -32.60
C LEU A 125 -39.90 59.38 -33.18
N ILE A 126 -39.89 59.07 -34.47
CA ILE A 126 -41.02 58.46 -35.19
C ILE A 126 -41.02 56.95 -34.94
N LYS A 127 -39.84 56.31 -35.07
CA LYS A 127 -39.73 54.85 -35.05
C LYS A 127 -38.32 54.42 -34.71
N ARG A 128 -38.20 53.33 -33.93
CA ARG A 128 -36.93 52.68 -33.61
C ARG A 128 -36.97 51.22 -34.05
N TYR A 129 -35.91 50.80 -34.74
CA TYR A 129 -35.63 49.40 -35.03
C TYR A 129 -34.43 48.96 -34.20
N ILE A 130 -34.57 47.82 -33.52
CA ILE A 130 -33.48 47.19 -32.76
C ILE A 130 -33.19 45.85 -33.41
N LEU A 131 -31.97 45.69 -33.88
CA LEU A 131 -31.45 44.47 -34.48
C LEU A 131 -30.48 43.81 -33.51
N GLN A 132 -30.73 42.54 -33.19
CA GLN A 132 -29.90 41.76 -32.27
C GLN A 132 -29.39 40.49 -32.95
N ARG A 133 -28.07 40.29 -32.90
CA ARG A 133 -27.40 39.04 -33.26
C ARG A 133 -27.04 38.29 -31.97
N PRO A 134 -27.64 37.15 -31.64
CA PRO A 134 -27.30 36.42 -30.42
C PRO A 134 -25.88 35.84 -30.49
N LYS A 135 -25.22 35.70 -29.32
CA LYS A 135 -24.00 34.89 -29.20
C LYS A 135 -24.39 33.43 -29.24
N LEU A 136 -23.76 32.66 -30.11
CA LEU A 136 -23.99 31.22 -30.22
C LEU A 136 -22.76 30.49 -29.69
N PHE A 137 -23.01 29.49 -28.85
CA PHE A 137 -21.97 28.60 -28.35
C PHE A 137 -22.37 27.15 -28.65
N PRO A 138 -21.43 26.30 -29.10
CA PRO A 138 -21.72 24.90 -29.31
C PRO A 138 -21.98 24.18 -27.98
N ILE A 139 -23.01 23.34 -27.96
CA ILE A 139 -23.27 22.44 -26.83
C ILE A 139 -22.57 21.12 -27.14
N ILE A 140 -21.66 20.73 -26.25
CA ILE A 140 -20.82 19.54 -26.41
C ILE A 140 -21.18 18.43 -25.44
N SER A 141 -20.97 17.19 -25.89
CA SER A 141 -21.02 16.00 -25.03
C SER A 141 -19.84 15.06 -25.32
N PHE A 142 -19.23 14.53 -24.27
CA PHE A 142 -18.12 13.57 -24.34
C PHE A 142 -18.64 12.15 -24.11
N TYR A 143 -18.12 11.21 -24.90
CA TYR A 143 -18.41 9.78 -24.84
C TYR A 143 -17.12 8.97 -24.79
N ASP A 144 -17.14 7.82 -24.13
CA ASP A 144 -16.03 6.86 -24.18
C ASP A 144 -15.99 6.08 -25.51
N GLU A 145 -15.02 5.20 -25.68
CA GLU A 145 -14.87 4.32 -26.86
C GLU A 145 -16.07 3.37 -27.08
N ASN A 146 -16.91 3.16 -26.07
CA ASN A 146 -18.10 2.29 -26.12
C ASN A 146 -19.40 3.11 -26.19
N ASP A 147 -19.32 4.39 -26.55
CA ASP A 147 -20.45 5.33 -26.61
C ASP A 147 -21.17 5.55 -25.26
N HIS A 148 -20.52 5.29 -24.12
CA HIS A 148 -21.06 5.69 -22.83
C HIS A 148 -20.86 7.19 -22.61
N HIS A 149 -21.94 7.85 -22.21
CA HIS A 149 -21.95 9.28 -21.89
C HIS A 149 -21.06 9.58 -20.68
N LEU A 150 -20.13 10.53 -20.83
CA LEU A 150 -19.21 10.95 -19.78
C LEU A 150 -19.54 12.35 -19.24
N TYR A 151 -19.91 13.28 -20.11
CA TYR A 151 -20.18 14.67 -19.74
C TYR A 151 -20.99 15.40 -20.82
N THR A 152 -21.85 16.34 -20.42
CA THR A 152 -22.49 17.32 -21.31
C THR A 152 -22.35 18.72 -20.73
N SER A 153 -22.05 19.71 -21.58
CA SER A 153 -22.03 21.11 -21.16
C SER A 153 -23.42 21.56 -20.73
N LYS A 154 -23.55 22.04 -19.48
CA LYS A 154 -24.85 22.41 -18.87
C LYS A 154 -25.41 23.75 -19.37
N GLU A 155 -24.56 24.70 -19.74
CA GLU A 155 -24.96 26.04 -20.20
C GLU A 155 -24.23 26.41 -21.51
N GLU A 156 -24.90 27.21 -22.35
CA GLU A 156 -24.29 27.78 -23.56
C GLU A 156 -23.15 28.73 -23.16
N GLY A 157 -21.92 28.43 -23.61
CA GLY A 157 -20.75 29.28 -23.39
C GLY A 157 -20.02 29.11 -22.05
N LYS A 158 -20.56 28.33 -21.10
CA LYS A 158 -19.86 27.95 -19.86
C LYS A 158 -19.50 26.47 -19.90
N ALA A 159 -18.41 26.16 -20.59
CA ALA A 159 -17.90 24.81 -20.62
C ALA A 159 -17.10 24.54 -19.33
N GLY A 160 -17.66 23.71 -18.44
CA GLY A 160 -17.03 23.30 -17.19
C GLY A 160 -15.76 22.46 -17.37
N VAL A 161 -15.23 21.91 -16.28
CA VAL A 161 -14.04 21.05 -16.31
C VAL A 161 -14.43 19.60 -16.57
N PHE A 162 -13.95 19.02 -17.68
CA PHE A 162 -14.12 17.60 -17.97
C PHE A 162 -12.92 16.80 -17.44
N ARG A 163 -13.17 15.66 -16.78
CA ARG A 163 -12.12 14.76 -16.31
C ARG A 163 -12.08 13.52 -17.20
N SER A 164 -11.01 13.39 -17.97
CA SER A 164 -10.81 12.23 -18.85
C SER A 164 -10.12 11.10 -18.09
N PRO A 165 -10.62 9.84 -18.17
CA PRO A 165 -9.90 8.68 -17.67
C PRO A 165 -8.51 8.54 -18.31
N PRO A 166 -7.50 8.01 -17.60
CA PRO A 166 -6.16 7.84 -18.14
C PRO A 166 -6.15 6.83 -19.30
N GLY A 167 -5.56 7.24 -20.44
CA GLY A 167 -5.27 6.35 -21.57
C GLY A 167 -6.48 5.80 -22.33
N LYS A 168 -7.67 6.38 -22.14
CA LYS A 168 -8.86 6.07 -22.94
C LYS A 168 -9.07 7.16 -23.98
N LYS A 169 -9.41 6.77 -25.20
CA LYS A 169 -9.83 7.74 -26.19
C LYS A 169 -11.24 8.24 -25.88
N VAL A 170 -11.50 9.49 -26.26
CA VAL A 170 -12.77 10.14 -26.02
C VAL A 170 -13.33 10.67 -27.32
N THR A 171 -14.64 10.52 -27.52
CA THR A 171 -15.36 11.12 -28.65
C THR A 171 -16.10 12.36 -28.18
N LEU A 172 -15.81 13.50 -28.81
CA LEU A 172 -16.56 14.74 -28.61
C LEU A 172 -17.68 14.83 -29.64
N THR A 173 -18.91 15.08 -29.22
CA THR A 173 -20.06 15.25 -30.11
C THR A 173 -20.70 16.62 -29.92
N PHE A 174 -21.29 17.14 -30.99
CA PHE A 174 -21.96 18.43 -31.02
C PHE A 174 -23.48 18.24 -31.09
N LYS A 175 -24.23 18.89 -30.22
CA LYS A 175 -25.70 18.88 -30.29
C LYS A 175 -26.16 19.77 -31.44
N GLN A 176 -26.81 19.19 -32.44
CA GLN A 176 -27.38 19.95 -33.56
C GLN A 176 -28.50 20.87 -33.07
N ARG A 177 -28.51 22.10 -33.58
CA ARG A 177 -29.60 23.06 -33.39
C ARG A 177 -30.46 23.13 -34.66
N LEU A 178 -31.76 22.96 -34.51
CA LEU A 178 -32.76 23.11 -35.58
C LEU A 178 -32.71 24.49 -36.25
N ASP A 179 -32.26 25.52 -35.52
CA ASP A 179 -32.14 26.88 -36.04
C ASP A 179 -30.96 27.09 -37.01
N TYR A 180 -29.97 26.17 -37.04
CA TYR A 180 -28.65 26.32 -37.69
C TYR A 180 -28.06 24.97 -38.16
N GLU A 181 -28.84 24.10 -38.82
CA GLU A 181 -28.46 22.72 -39.19
C GLU A 181 -27.24 22.59 -40.16
N ALA A 182 -26.67 23.70 -40.62
CA ALA A 182 -25.67 23.74 -41.68
C ALA A 182 -24.27 24.27 -41.28
N MET A 183 -24.04 24.69 -40.02
CA MET A 183 -22.77 25.32 -39.65
C MET A 183 -21.73 24.33 -39.13
N ASP A 184 -20.50 24.46 -39.62
CA ASP A 184 -19.35 23.72 -39.12
C ASP A 184 -18.80 24.33 -37.82
N ILE A 185 -18.23 23.49 -36.96
CA ILE A 185 -17.59 23.89 -35.70
C ILE A 185 -16.08 23.75 -35.84
N GLU A 186 -15.37 24.84 -35.58
CA GLU A 186 -13.92 24.89 -35.50
C GLU A 186 -13.51 24.63 -34.04
N TYR A 187 -12.53 23.74 -33.85
CA TYR A 187 -11.98 23.43 -32.54
C TYR A 187 -10.48 23.68 -32.49
N THR A 188 -10.00 24.08 -31.32
CA THR A 188 -8.58 24.18 -30.99
C THR A 188 -8.36 23.52 -29.64
N LEU A 189 -7.64 22.39 -29.63
CA LEU A 189 -7.21 21.70 -28.43
C LEU A 189 -5.74 22.02 -28.16
N ARG A 190 -5.44 22.61 -27.00
CA ARG A 190 -4.08 22.96 -26.60
C ARG A 190 -3.67 22.16 -25.37
N ASP A 191 -2.57 21.45 -25.46
CA ASP A 191 -1.88 20.84 -24.32
C ASP A 191 -1.16 21.93 -23.53
N LEU A 192 -1.51 22.11 -22.25
CA LEU A 192 -0.92 23.14 -21.40
C LEU A 192 0.46 22.77 -20.85
N LYS A 193 0.85 21.50 -20.90
CA LYS A 193 2.16 21.01 -20.45
C LYS A 193 3.19 21.07 -21.57
N THR A 194 2.84 20.61 -22.77
CA THR A 194 3.76 20.58 -23.92
C THR A 194 3.62 21.79 -24.84
N GLY A 195 2.52 22.54 -24.75
CA GLY A 195 2.20 23.67 -25.63
C GLY A 195 1.71 23.27 -27.03
N ARG A 196 1.65 21.96 -27.33
CA ARG A 196 1.17 21.46 -28.62
C ARG A 196 -0.30 21.79 -28.82
N THR A 197 -0.66 22.14 -30.04
CA THR A 197 -2.03 22.53 -30.39
C THR A 197 -2.51 21.69 -31.57
N GLN A 198 -3.72 21.14 -31.45
CA GLN A 198 -4.43 20.43 -32.51
C GLN A 198 -5.66 21.25 -32.90
N GLN A 199 -5.87 21.46 -34.19
CA GLN A 199 -6.99 22.23 -34.72
C GLN A 199 -7.69 21.43 -35.82
N GLY A 200 -8.99 21.67 -35.98
CA GLY A 200 -9.76 21.10 -37.06
C GLY A 200 -11.18 21.65 -37.10
N THR A 201 -11.92 21.22 -38.11
CA THR A 201 -13.30 21.64 -38.34
C THR A 201 -14.15 20.40 -38.55
N ASP A 202 -15.22 20.26 -37.79
CA ASP A 202 -16.17 19.15 -37.92
C ASP A 202 -17.60 19.62 -37.65
N LYS A 203 -18.58 18.92 -38.21
CA LYS A 203 -20.00 19.27 -38.10
C LYS A 203 -20.73 18.48 -36.99
N TYR A 204 -20.25 17.29 -36.65
CA TYR A 204 -21.00 16.33 -35.83
C TYR A 204 -20.20 15.78 -34.66
N ALA A 205 -18.95 15.36 -34.87
CA ALA A 205 -18.14 14.77 -33.82
C ALA A 205 -16.65 14.74 -34.14
N ILE A 206 -15.82 14.92 -33.11
CA ILE A 206 -14.39 14.65 -33.15
C ILE A 206 -14.16 13.30 -32.45
N LYS A 207 -13.74 12.31 -33.23
CA LYS A 207 -13.43 10.96 -32.73
C LYS A 207 -11.98 10.84 -32.32
N ASP A 208 -11.70 9.84 -31.47
CA ASP A 208 -10.35 9.41 -31.11
C ASP A 208 -9.47 10.51 -30.51
N LEU A 209 -10.04 11.40 -29.67
CA LEU A 209 -9.23 12.35 -28.90
C LEU A 209 -8.46 11.57 -27.83
N ASP A 210 -7.13 11.60 -27.94
CA ASP A 210 -6.22 11.02 -26.96
C ASP A 210 -5.60 12.12 -26.08
N PHE A 211 -5.54 11.85 -24.79
CA PHE A 211 -5.03 12.78 -23.79
C PHE A 211 -3.93 12.12 -22.98
N GLU A 212 -2.76 12.75 -22.92
CA GLU A 212 -1.66 12.29 -22.07
C GLU A 212 -2.08 12.38 -20.59
N SER A 213 -1.88 11.28 -19.85
CA SER A 213 -2.25 11.22 -18.44
C SER A 213 -1.56 12.30 -17.61
N ASN A 214 -2.27 12.82 -16.60
CA ASN A 214 -1.80 13.88 -15.70
C ASN A 214 -1.48 15.22 -16.39
N THR A 215 -2.28 15.59 -17.38
CA THR A 215 -2.09 16.81 -18.18
C THR A 215 -3.40 17.60 -18.27
N TYR A 216 -3.28 18.93 -18.30
CA TYR A 216 -4.39 19.83 -18.55
C TYR A 216 -4.41 20.22 -20.03
N TYR A 217 -5.59 20.19 -20.63
CA TYR A 217 -5.84 20.67 -21.98
C TYR A 217 -6.85 21.82 -21.96
N GLU A 218 -6.67 22.78 -22.85
CA GLU A 218 -7.63 23.84 -23.13
C GLU A 218 -8.30 23.55 -24.47
N LEU A 219 -9.62 23.35 -24.46
CA LEU A 219 -10.42 23.15 -25.66
C LEU A 219 -11.21 24.43 -25.96
N ARG A 220 -10.96 25.02 -27.12
CA ARG A 220 -11.69 26.18 -27.65
C ARG A 220 -12.58 25.74 -28.80
N LEU A 221 -13.81 26.22 -28.82
CA LEU A 221 -14.83 25.84 -29.80
C LEU A 221 -15.58 27.07 -30.29
N ASN A 222 -15.74 27.21 -31.59
CA ASN A 222 -16.53 28.28 -32.21
C ASN A 222 -17.19 27.79 -33.50
N TYR A 223 -18.33 28.38 -33.86
CA TYR A 223 -18.91 28.16 -35.19
C TYR A 223 -18.07 28.92 -36.24
N VAL A 224 -17.91 28.34 -37.43
CA VAL A 224 -17.10 28.94 -38.51
C VAL A 224 -17.62 30.34 -38.89
N ASP A 225 -18.94 30.54 -38.97
CA ASP A 225 -19.50 31.87 -39.31
C ASP A 225 -19.69 32.80 -38.09
N GLN A 226 -19.23 32.38 -36.90
CA GLN A 226 -19.26 33.19 -35.68
C GLN A 226 -18.03 32.94 -34.80
N ARG A 227 -16.83 33.12 -35.37
CA ARG A 227 -15.54 32.96 -34.66
C ARG A 227 -15.41 33.78 -33.38
N GLU A 228 -16.13 34.90 -33.30
CA GLU A 228 -16.15 35.82 -32.14
C GLU A 228 -16.81 35.22 -30.88
N SER A 229 -17.65 34.18 -31.04
CA SER A 229 -18.32 33.51 -29.93
C SER A 229 -17.61 32.18 -29.61
N THR A 230 -16.47 32.27 -28.94
CA THR A 230 -15.66 31.13 -28.54
C THR A 230 -16.08 30.59 -27.17
N ALA A 231 -16.42 29.31 -27.10
CA ALA A 231 -16.52 28.57 -25.84
C ALA A 231 -15.15 27.99 -25.48
N VAL A 232 -14.72 28.16 -24.23
CA VAL A 232 -13.44 27.62 -23.73
C VAL A 232 -13.73 26.66 -22.57
N MET A 233 -13.14 25.47 -22.61
CA MET A 233 -13.21 24.46 -21.55
C MET A 233 -11.83 23.95 -21.16
N SER A 234 -11.68 23.54 -19.92
CA SER A 234 -10.50 22.82 -19.45
C SER A 234 -10.79 21.32 -19.34
N ILE A 235 -9.92 20.49 -19.89
CA ILE A 235 -9.96 19.03 -19.78
C ILE A 235 -8.77 18.60 -18.92
N TYR A 236 -9.03 17.84 -17.85
CA TYR A 236 -7.99 17.26 -17.02
C TYR A 236 -7.93 15.75 -17.27
N ALA A 237 -6.81 15.26 -17.81
CA ALA A 237 -6.57 13.84 -17.96
C ALA A 237 -6.00 13.28 -16.65
N GLU A 238 -6.70 12.33 -16.04
CA GLU A 238 -6.29 11.77 -14.75
C GLU A 238 -4.98 10.96 -14.89
N PRO A 239 -4.16 10.87 -13.82
CA PRO A 239 -2.97 10.01 -13.80
C PRO A 239 -3.35 8.53 -13.77
N TYR A 240 -2.47 7.65 -14.27
CA TYR A 240 -2.61 6.21 -14.05
C TYR A 240 -2.55 5.86 -12.56
N TRP A 241 -3.21 4.77 -12.17
CA TRP A 241 -3.28 4.32 -10.77
C TRP A 241 -1.89 4.16 -10.11
N TYR A 242 -0.89 3.68 -10.85
CA TYR A 242 0.47 3.46 -10.33
C TYR A 242 1.27 4.75 -10.12
N GLN A 243 0.86 5.85 -10.77
CA GLN A 243 1.46 7.18 -10.58
C GLN A 243 0.84 7.93 -9.40
N SER A 244 -0.14 7.32 -8.72
CA SER A 244 -0.77 7.95 -7.57
C SER A 244 0.23 8.10 -6.42
N ARG A 245 0.11 9.19 -5.66
CA ARG A 245 0.92 9.41 -4.46
C ARG A 245 0.76 8.27 -3.44
N ASN A 246 -0.42 7.67 -3.39
CA ASN A 246 -0.75 6.60 -2.46
C ASN A 246 -0.04 5.29 -2.81
N THR A 247 0.04 4.93 -4.09
CA THR A 247 0.78 3.73 -4.54
C THR A 247 2.27 3.87 -4.27
N LEU A 248 2.85 5.04 -4.53
CA LEU A 248 4.25 5.31 -4.20
C LEU A 248 4.52 5.20 -2.69
N ALA A 249 3.64 5.78 -1.86
CA ALA A 249 3.76 5.71 -0.40
C ALA A 249 3.67 4.26 0.12
N LEU A 250 2.76 3.45 -0.44
CA LEU A 250 2.59 2.05 -0.07
C LEU A 250 3.83 1.22 -0.44
N LEU A 251 4.40 1.47 -1.63
CA LEU A 251 5.62 0.80 -2.07
C LEU A 251 6.83 1.16 -1.19
N MET A 252 6.98 2.44 -0.84
CA MET A 252 8.02 2.89 0.11
C MET A 252 7.84 2.25 1.50
N PHE A 253 6.61 2.15 1.99
CA PHE A 253 6.32 1.48 3.25
C PHE A 253 6.67 -0.02 3.22
N ALA A 254 6.35 -0.71 2.12
CA ALA A 254 6.68 -2.12 1.95
C ALA A 254 8.20 -2.38 1.97
N ILE A 255 8.98 -1.53 1.28
CA ILE A 255 10.45 -1.61 1.28
C ILE A 255 11.00 -1.36 2.70
N PHE A 256 10.48 -0.35 3.40
CA PHE A 256 10.90 -0.03 4.75
C PHE A 256 10.61 -1.16 5.74
N ALA A 257 9.41 -1.74 5.69
CA ALA A 257 9.03 -2.88 6.52
C ALA A 257 9.92 -4.10 6.24
N PHE A 258 10.21 -4.39 4.97
CA PHE A 258 11.12 -5.48 4.59
C PHE A 258 12.55 -5.25 5.13
N SER A 259 13.05 -4.01 5.05
CA SER A 259 14.35 -3.63 5.61
C SER A 259 14.41 -3.81 7.13
N ILE A 260 13.36 -3.43 7.87
CA ILE A 260 13.30 -3.66 9.32
C ILE A 260 13.30 -5.15 9.65
N ILE A 261 12.46 -5.94 8.97
CA ILE A 261 12.34 -7.38 9.23
C ILE A 261 13.67 -8.09 8.99
N SER A 262 14.35 -7.78 7.88
CA SER A 262 15.66 -8.35 7.55
C SER A 262 16.74 -7.94 8.55
N PHE A 263 16.75 -6.69 9.01
CA PHE A 263 17.68 -6.20 10.03
C PHE A 263 17.49 -6.92 11.39
N VAL A 264 16.24 -7.04 11.85
CA VAL A 264 15.92 -7.76 13.10
C VAL A 264 16.31 -9.23 13.02
N ARG A 265 16.09 -9.88 11.87
CA ARG A 265 16.51 -11.26 11.64
C ARG A 265 18.03 -11.42 11.78
N LYS A 266 18.81 -10.50 11.19
CA LYS A 266 20.29 -10.52 11.26
C LYS A 266 20.81 -10.37 12.69
N ILE A 267 20.21 -9.47 13.49
CA ILE A 267 20.58 -9.31 14.90
C ILE A 267 20.28 -10.57 15.70
N ASN A 268 19.10 -11.16 15.47
CA ASN A 268 18.69 -12.37 16.19
C ASN A 268 19.57 -13.59 15.85
N THR A 269 20.04 -13.72 14.61
CA THR A 269 20.98 -14.78 14.23
C THR A 269 22.32 -14.63 14.93
N SER A 270 22.91 -13.41 14.92
CA SER A 270 24.19 -13.16 15.59
C SER A 270 24.11 -13.37 17.10
N ARG A 271 23.01 -12.97 17.75
CA ARG A 271 22.79 -13.23 19.19
C ARG A 271 22.69 -14.71 19.50
N LYS A 272 22.05 -15.52 18.65
CA LYS A 272 21.98 -16.98 18.83
C LYS A 272 23.35 -17.62 18.72
N GLU A 273 24.18 -17.15 17.79
CA GLU A 273 25.53 -17.66 17.58
C GLU A 273 26.46 -17.31 18.76
N GLN A 274 26.42 -16.06 19.24
CA GLN A 274 27.14 -15.65 20.45
C GLN A 274 26.75 -16.49 21.67
N ARG A 275 25.45 -16.68 21.91
CA ARG A 275 24.98 -17.54 23.02
C ARG A 275 25.45 -18.98 22.90
N LYS A 276 25.52 -19.53 21.68
CA LYS A 276 26.06 -20.88 21.46
C LYS A 276 27.55 -20.95 21.80
N LEU A 277 28.33 -19.95 21.39
CA LEU A 277 29.76 -19.87 21.70
C LEU A 277 30.01 -19.69 23.20
N GLU A 278 29.26 -18.82 23.87
CA GLU A 278 29.32 -18.64 25.32
C GLU A 278 28.96 -19.94 26.05
N GLN A 279 27.89 -20.62 25.65
CA GLN A 279 27.51 -21.91 26.23
C GLN A 279 28.57 -22.99 25.98
N ALA A 280 29.20 -23.01 24.80
CA ALA A 280 30.30 -23.93 24.51
C ALA A 280 31.53 -23.65 25.39
N ALA A 281 31.89 -22.37 25.58
CA ALA A 281 32.99 -21.97 26.43
C ALA A 281 32.73 -22.31 27.92
N ILE A 282 31.51 -22.05 28.41
CA ILE A 282 31.10 -22.41 29.78
C ILE A 282 31.14 -23.93 29.98
N ARG A 283 30.66 -24.71 29.00
CA ARG A 283 30.77 -26.19 29.05
C ARG A 283 32.22 -26.62 29.14
N LEU A 284 33.09 -26.07 28.28
CA LEU A 284 34.52 -26.38 28.28
C LEU A 284 35.20 -26.03 29.62
N GLN A 285 34.84 -24.89 30.21
CA GLN A 285 35.38 -24.43 31.49
C GLN A 285 34.88 -25.30 32.67
N SER A 286 33.64 -25.77 32.62
CA SER A 286 33.08 -26.65 33.66
C SER A 286 33.65 -28.08 33.63
N LEU A 287 34.22 -28.48 32.49
CA LEU A 287 34.81 -29.82 32.28
C LEU A 287 36.15 -30.02 32.98
N LEU A 288 36.86 -28.93 33.25
CA LEU A 288 38.09 -28.92 34.03
C LEU A 288 37.77 -28.22 35.34
N ASN A 289 37.30 -28.94 36.36
CA ASN A 289 37.13 -28.37 37.70
C ASN A 289 38.50 -27.81 38.15
N PRO A 290 38.73 -26.47 38.12
CA PRO A 290 40.09 -25.95 38.24
C PRO A 290 40.68 -26.30 39.60
N HIS A 291 39.82 -26.31 40.62
CA HIS A 291 40.18 -26.72 41.97
C HIS A 291 40.62 -28.18 42.04
N PHE A 292 39.92 -29.11 41.36
CA PHE A 292 40.35 -30.50 41.30
C PHE A 292 41.73 -30.65 40.62
N THR A 293 41.94 -29.97 39.48
CA THR A 293 43.22 -29.99 38.77
C THR A 293 44.36 -29.43 39.61
N PHE A 294 44.16 -28.29 40.28
CA PHE A 294 45.18 -27.73 41.18
C PHE A 294 45.47 -28.67 42.35
N ASN A 295 44.45 -29.26 42.98
CA ASN A 295 44.63 -30.18 44.10
C ASN A 295 45.34 -31.47 43.69
N ALA A 296 45.02 -32.02 42.52
CA ALA A 296 45.71 -33.18 41.97
C ALA A 296 47.20 -32.89 41.76
N LEU A 297 47.53 -31.74 41.14
CA LEU A 297 48.91 -31.31 40.94
C LEU A 297 49.65 -31.07 42.26
N SER A 298 49.00 -30.44 43.25
CA SER A 298 49.59 -30.26 44.59
C SER A 298 49.81 -31.58 45.33
N SER A 299 48.93 -32.56 45.15
CA SER A 299 49.07 -33.90 45.75
C SER A 299 50.24 -34.66 45.12
N ILE A 300 50.38 -34.61 43.80
CA ILE A 300 51.54 -35.17 43.07
C ILE A 300 52.84 -34.50 43.54
N GLN A 301 52.85 -33.16 43.65
CA GLN A 301 54.00 -32.43 44.16
C GLN A 301 54.35 -32.83 45.60
N GLY A 302 53.35 -32.99 46.47
CA GLY A 302 53.53 -33.45 47.84
C GLY A 302 54.19 -34.84 47.91
N LEU A 303 53.71 -35.79 47.09
CA LEU A 303 54.29 -37.14 47.02
C LEU A 303 55.74 -37.11 46.54
N MET A 304 56.03 -36.34 45.49
CA MET A 304 57.40 -36.15 45.00
C MET A 304 58.33 -35.56 46.08
N ASN A 305 57.86 -34.57 46.84
CA ASN A 305 58.63 -33.95 47.92
C ASN A 305 58.87 -34.88 49.12
N THR A 306 58.14 -35.99 49.23
CA THR A 306 58.28 -37.01 50.28
C THR A 306 58.96 -38.29 49.81
N ASP A 307 59.63 -38.26 48.65
CA ASP A 307 60.29 -39.40 48.01
C ASP A 307 59.36 -40.61 47.70
N ARG A 308 58.04 -40.37 47.62
CA ARG A 308 57.03 -41.39 47.23
C ARG A 308 56.79 -41.37 45.72
N ILE A 309 57.86 -41.52 44.95
CA ILE A 309 57.84 -41.32 43.49
C ILE A 309 56.92 -42.29 42.75
N ASP A 310 56.89 -43.56 43.16
CA ASP A 310 56.03 -44.57 42.51
C ASP A 310 54.54 -44.25 42.70
N GLU A 311 54.16 -43.77 43.89
CA GLU A 311 52.79 -43.35 44.17
C GLU A 311 52.42 -42.06 43.43
N ALA A 312 53.37 -41.14 43.27
CA ALA A 312 53.17 -39.93 42.46
C ALA A 312 52.91 -40.27 40.99
N ASN A 313 53.67 -41.23 40.44
CA ASN A 313 53.50 -41.70 39.07
C ASN A 313 52.15 -42.40 38.88
N GLN A 314 51.77 -43.28 39.81
CA GLN A 314 50.47 -43.93 39.77
C GLN A 314 49.32 -42.92 39.84
N TYR A 315 49.42 -41.93 40.74
CA TYR A 315 48.42 -40.87 40.85
C TYR A 315 48.32 -40.05 39.55
N LEU A 316 49.45 -39.74 38.91
CA LEU A 316 49.48 -39.01 37.65
C LEU A 316 48.85 -39.80 36.49
N GLU A 317 49.08 -41.10 36.42
CA GLU A 317 48.48 -41.98 35.42
C GLU A 317 46.96 -42.05 35.59
N GLU A 318 46.50 -42.26 36.83
CA GLU A 318 45.09 -42.28 37.20
C GLU A 318 44.41 -40.93 36.92
N PHE A 319 45.04 -39.82 37.28
CA PHE A 319 44.55 -38.48 36.98
C PHE A 319 44.46 -38.23 35.46
N SER A 320 45.47 -38.65 34.70
CA SER A 320 45.48 -38.51 33.23
C SER A 320 44.38 -39.36 32.59
N SER A 321 44.13 -40.57 33.10
CA SER A 321 43.04 -41.42 32.62
C SER A 321 41.67 -40.79 32.88
N LEU A 322 41.47 -40.21 34.08
CA LEU A 322 40.24 -39.52 34.45
C LEU A 322 39.95 -38.31 33.54
N LEU A 323 40.98 -37.51 33.24
CA LEU A 323 40.83 -36.37 32.33
C LEU A 323 40.44 -36.82 30.92
N ARG A 324 41.07 -37.88 30.39
CA ARG A 324 40.72 -38.42 29.07
C ARG A 324 39.29 -38.95 29.03
N GLN A 325 38.86 -39.72 30.04
CA GLN A 325 37.50 -40.26 30.11
C GLN A 325 36.44 -39.15 30.24
N THR A 326 36.69 -38.14 31.09
CA THR A 326 35.81 -36.97 31.23
C THR A 326 35.63 -36.23 29.90
N LEU A 327 36.74 -35.97 29.18
CA LEU A 327 36.70 -35.28 27.88
C LEU A 327 35.96 -36.09 26.82
N ALA A 328 36.19 -37.40 26.74
CA ALA A 328 35.53 -38.28 25.78
C ALA A 328 34.02 -38.37 26.02
N THR A 329 33.62 -38.51 27.29
CA THR A 329 32.21 -38.71 27.66
C THR A 329 31.41 -37.40 27.56
N SER A 330 32.04 -36.24 27.84
CA SER A 330 31.39 -34.93 27.83
C SER A 330 30.71 -34.51 26.53
N GLN A 331 31.09 -35.11 25.41
CA GLN A 331 30.52 -34.84 24.09
C GLN A 331 29.20 -35.60 23.87
N GLN A 332 28.88 -36.57 24.72
CA GLN A 332 27.70 -37.42 24.63
C GLN A 332 26.63 -36.97 25.64
N VAL A 333 25.36 -37.01 25.22
CA VAL A 333 24.22 -36.67 26.09
C VAL A 333 23.99 -37.75 27.15
N TYR A 334 24.19 -39.01 26.76
CA TYR A 334 24.04 -40.21 27.57
C TYR A 334 25.32 -41.05 27.54
N THR A 335 25.59 -41.77 28.62
CA THR A 335 26.67 -42.75 28.74
C THR A 335 26.14 -43.98 29.48
N THR A 336 26.77 -45.14 29.31
CA THR A 336 26.41 -46.32 30.10
C THR A 336 26.75 -46.10 31.57
N LEU A 337 25.92 -46.63 32.47
CA LEU A 337 26.13 -46.54 33.92
C LEU A 337 27.47 -47.17 34.31
N ASP A 338 27.87 -48.24 33.61
CA ASP A 338 29.18 -48.88 33.78
C ASP A 338 30.35 -47.89 33.56
N LYS A 339 30.32 -47.14 32.44
CA LYS A 339 31.36 -46.14 32.14
C LYS A 339 31.36 -44.97 33.11
N ASP A 340 30.18 -44.49 33.49
CA ASP A 340 30.07 -43.38 34.46
C ASP A 340 30.62 -43.84 35.84
N LEU A 341 30.30 -45.06 36.29
CA LEU A 341 30.83 -45.63 37.52
C LEU A 341 32.34 -45.89 37.47
N GLU A 342 32.89 -46.35 36.34
CA GLU A 342 34.34 -46.49 36.15
C GLU A 342 35.07 -45.15 36.35
N MET A 343 34.56 -44.10 35.71
CA MET A 343 35.07 -42.74 35.86
C MET A 343 34.93 -42.24 37.31
N MET A 344 33.81 -42.53 37.97
CA MET A 344 33.60 -42.17 39.38
C MET A 344 34.50 -42.95 40.34
N ARG A 345 34.80 -44.23 40.09
CA ARG A 345 35.77 -45.01 40.88
C ARG A 345 37.14 -44.33 40.86
N LEU A 346 37.57 -43.90 39.68
CA LEU A 346 38.85 -43.21 39.51
C LEU A 346 38.88 -41.86 40.23
N TYR A 347 37.81 -41.08 40.11
CA TYR A 347 37.65 -39.82 40.84
C TYR A 347 37.69 -40.03 42.37
N ILE A 348 36.88 -40.96 42.89
CA ILE A 348 36.80 -41.27 44.32
C ILE A 348 38.14 -41.76 44.84
N LYS A 349 38.86 -42.60 44.07
CA LYS A 349 40.19 -43.09 44.45
C LYS A 349 41.21 -41.96 44.62
N LEU A 350 41.24 -41.01 43.68
CA LEU A 350 42.14 -39.85 43.74
C LEU A 350 41.82 -38.92 44.92
N GLU A 351 40.54 -38.70 45.24
CA GLU A 351 40.15 -37.91 46.40
C GLU A 351 40.31 -38.68 47.72
N ALA A 352 40.12 -40.00 47.74
CA ALA A 352 40.35 -40.85 48.90
C ALA A 352 41.82 -40.84 49.32
N PHE A 353 42.73 -40.80 48.34
CA PHE A 353 44.16 -40.63 48.61
C PHE A 353 44.47 -39.30 49.32
N ARG A 354 43.71 -38.25 49.01
CA ARG A 354 43.91 -36.89 49.55
C ARG A 354 43.25 -36.68 50.90
N PHE A 355 41.99 -37.09 51.04
CA PHE A 355 41.18 -36.89 52.26
C PHE A 355 41.20 -38.08 53.22
N ASN A 356 41.82 -39.20 52.81
CA ASN A 356 42.01 -40.41 53.62
C ASN A 356 40.69 -41.03 54.13
N PHE A 357 39.72 -41.28 53.26
CA PHE A 357 38.44 -41.92 53.62
C PHE A 357 38.29 -43.32 53.00
N SER A 358 37.37 -44.13 53.51
CA SER A 358 37.02 -45.43 52.91
C SER A 358 35.75 -45.34 52.06
N TRP A 359 35.69 -46.11 50.99
CA TRP A 359 34.55 -46.12 50.09
C TRP A 359 34.20 -47.51 49.59
N ALA A 360 32.95 -47.69 49.20
CA ALA A 360 32.45 -48.91 48.57
C ALA A 360 31.42 -48.57 47.50
N ILE A 361 31.35 -49.41 46.45
CA ILE A 361 30.31 -49.37 45.44
C ILE A 361 29.67 -50.75 45.40
N GLU A 362 28.40 -50.81 45.78
CA GLU A 362 27.56 -52.00 45.79
C GLU A 362 26.62 -51.95 44.58
N ILE A 363 26.62 -53.01 43.78
CA ILE A 363 25.77 -53.16 42.60
C ILE A 363 24.95 -54.42 42.79
N ALA A 364 23.63 -54.31 42.66
CA ALA A 364 22.74 -55.46 42.68
C ALA A 364 22.99 -56.36 41.45
N ASP A 365 23.02 -57.69 41.67
CA ASP A 365 23.36 -58.68 40.63
C ASP A 365 22.40 -58.65 39.43
N GLU A 366 21.18 -58.19 39.65
CA GLU A 366 20.13 -58.07 38.62
C GLU A 366 20.37 -56.92 37.63
N LEU A 367 21.25 -55.96 37.95
CA LEU A 367 21.51 -54.80 37.10
C LEU A 367 22.61 -55.07 36.07
N ASN A 368 22.22 -55.06 34.78
CA ASN A 368 23.18 -55.02 33.69
C ASN A 368 23.62 -53.57 33.39
N LEU A 369 24.67 -53.11 34.07
CA LEU A 369 25.18 -51.73 33.98
C LEU A 369 25.57 -51.29 32.57
N SER A 370 25.95 -52.22 31.68
CA SER A 370 26.34 -51.91 30.30
C SER A 370 25.14 -51.60 29.41
N LEU A 371 23.92 -52.00 29.80
CA LEU A 371 22.68 -51.73 29.07
C LEU A 371 21.92 -50.50 29.59
N ILE A 372 22.26 -50.01 30.79
CA ILE A 372 21.61 -48.86 31.40
C ILE A 372 22.32 -47.58 30.97
N GLU A 373 21.64 -46.73 30.20
CA GLU A 373 22.17 -45.42 29.80
C GLU A 373 21.70 -44.31 30.76
N ILE A 374 22.63 -43.54 31.32
CA ILE A 374 22.33 -42.38 32.18
C ILE A 374 22.86 -41.09 31.58
N PRO A 375 22.27 -39.93 31.93
CA PRO A 375 22.82 -38.64 31.52
C PRO A 375 24.26 -38.48 32.03
N THR A 376 25.18 -38.19 31.12
CA THR A 376 26.62 -38.06 31.38
C THR A 376 26.93 -37.09 32.52
N LEU A 377 27.85 -37.40 33.44
CA LEU A 377 28.26 -36.48 34.54
C LEU A 377 27.11 -36.08 35.48
N LEU A 378 26.06 -36.91 35.62
CA LEU A 378 24.98 -36.66 36.57
C LEU A 378 25.37 -37.05 38.01
N LEU A 379 26.18 -38.10 38.18
CA LEU A 379 26.61 -38.59 39.49
C LEU A 379 27.73 -37.75 40.10
N GLN A 380 28.60 -37.19 39.25
CA GLN A 380 29.80 -36.48 39.69
C GLN A 380 29.50 -35.36 40.71
N PRO A 381 28.56 -34.41 40.48
CA PRO A 381 28.33 -33.33 41.44
C PRO A 381 27.85 -33.83 42.81
N LEU A 382 27.11 -34.95 42.85
CA LEU A 382 26.62 -35.55 44.08
C LEU A 382 27.76 -36.21 44.86
N ILE A 383 28.65 -36.92 44.17
CA ILE A 383 29.83 -37.56 44.75
C ILE A 383 30.85 -36.50 45.20
N GLU A 384 31.08 -35.45 44.40
CA GLU A 384 31.92 -34.31 44.79
C GLU A 384 31.40 -33.66 46.07
N ASN A 385 30.08 -33.48 46.18
CA ASN A 385 29.46 -32.89 47.35
C ASN A 385 29.62 -33.79 48.59
N ALA A 386 29.35 -35.09 48.44
CA ALA A 386 29.51 -36.07 49.52
C ALA A 386 30.96 -36.11 50.05
N ILE A 387 31.94 -36.07 49.15
CA ILE A 387 33.37 -36.08 49.52
C ILE A 387 33.78 -34.75 50.17
N LYS A 388 33.63 -33.63 49.47
CA LYS A 388 34.21 -32.34 49.90
C LYS A 388 33.49 -31.76 51.12
N HIS A 389 32.15 -31.81 51.12
CA HIS A 389 31.33 -31.19 52.16
C HIS A 389 30.88 -32.20 53.22
N GLY A 390 30.62 -33.44 52.83
CA GLY A 390 30.22 -34.50 53.76
C GLY A 390 31.39 -35.00 54.62
N ILE A 391 32.40 -35.59 53.98
CA ILE A 391 33.43 -36.40 54.68
C ILE A 391 34.85 -35.82 54.67
N GLY A 392 35.10 -34.73 53.94
CA GLY A 392 36.45 -34.20 53.72
C GLY A 392 37.21 -33.83 55.01
N ASN A 393 36.49 -33.53 56.09
CA ASN A 393 37.08 -33.20 57.40
C ASN A 393 37.10 -34.39 58.39
N LEU A 394 36.58 -35.56 58.00
CA LEU A 394 36.49 -36.74 58.87
C LEU A 394 37.70 -37.65 58.82
N GLY A 395 38.60 -37.48 57.84
CA GLY A 395 39.76 -38.34 57.67
C GLY A 395 39.37 -39.82 57.54
N ASP A 396 40.05 -40.67 58.31
CA ASP A 396 39.88 -42.13 58.31
C ASP A 396 38.51 -42.60 58.82
N GLN A 397 37.75 -41.72 59.46
CA GLN A 397 36.36 -41.97 59.87
C GLN A 397 35.35 -41.71 58.74
N GLY A 398 35.77 -41.06 57.64
CA GLY A 398 34.94 -40.79 56.48
C GLY A 398 34.54 -42.09 55.76
N ARG A 399 33.27 -42.21 55.42
CA ARG A 399 32.70 -43.36 54.69
C ARG A 399 31.81 -42.87 53.56
N LEU A 400 32.12 -43.30 52.34
CA LEU A 400 31.29 -43.08 51.15
C LEU A 400 30.76 -44.43 50.64
N LEU A 401 29.45 -44.56 50.45
CA LEU A 401 28.82 -45.76 49.92
C LEU A 401 27.93 -45.40 48.74
N ILE A 402 28.17 -46.03 47.60
CA ILE A 402 27.31 -45.91 46.41
C ILE A 402 26.59 -47.24 46.21
N ILE A 403 25.26 -47.22 46.13
CA ILE A 403 24.43 -48.40 45.94
C ILE A 403 23.63 -48.24 44.66
N CYS A 404 23.79 -49.16 43.72
CA CYS A 404 22.97 -49.27 42.52
C CYS A 404 22.05 -50.49 42.66
N LYS A 405 20.73 -50.28 42.60
CA LYS A 405 19.74 -51.36 42.74
C LYS A 405 18.48 -51.09 41.92
N GLU A 406 17.68 -52.12 41.68
CA GLU A 406 16.32 -51.93 41.15
C GLU A 406 15.46 -51.12 42.12
N GLY A 407 14.51 -50.37 41.57
CA GLY A 407 13.53 -49.63 42.34
C GLY A 407 12.34 -50.49 42.74
N THR A 408 11.45 -49.93 43.55
CA THR A 408 10.29 -50.67 44.09
C THR A 408 9.14 -50.87 43.09
N LYS A 409 9.25 -50.31 41.89
CA LYS A 409 8.28 -50.44 40.79
C LYS A 409 8.97 -51.03 39.56
N GLU A 410 8.21 -51.71 38.71
CA GLU A 410 8.69 -52.17 37.40
C GLU A 410 9.30 -51.00 36.60
N ASP A 411 10.36 -51.29 35.85
CA ASP A 411 11.14 -50.37 35.00
C ASP A 411 11.80 -49.20 35.76
N THR A 412 12.03 -49.34 37.06
CA THR A 412 12.72 -48.32 37.87
C THR A 412 14.07 -48.82 38.39
N PHE A 413 15.06 -47.94 38.43
CA PHE A 413 16.32 -48.19 39.13
C PHE A 413 16.72 -47.00 40.00
N VAL A 414 17.51 -47.30 41.01
CA VAL A 414 17.87 -46.34 42.06
C VAL A 414 19.38 -46.36 42.26
N ILE A 415 19.96 -45.15 42.28
CA ILE A 415 21.33 -44.92 42.73
C ILE A 415 21.27 -44.14 44.03
N VAL A 416 21.88 -44.70 45.07
CA VAL A 416 22.00 -44.05 46.38
C VAL A 416 23.47 -43.69 46.60
N ILE A 417 23.75 -42.42 46.87
CA ILE A 417 25.07 -41.96 47.29
C ILE A 417 24.93 -41.55 48.75
N LYS A 418 25.60 -42.29 49.63
CA LYS A 418 25.51 -42.14 51.08
C LYS A 418 26.87 -41.76 51.64
N ASP A 419 26.87 -40.75 52.52
CA ASP A 419 28.00 -40.43 53.37
C ASP A 419 27.60 -40.34 54.85
N ASN A 420 28.58 -40.53 55.73
CA ASN A 420 28.42 -40.38 57.18
C ASN A 420 28.80 -38.98 57.69
N GLY A 421 28.83 -38.00 56.79
CA GLY A 421 29.15 -36.61 57.07
C GLY A 421 28.00 -35.83 57.72
N THR A 422 28.18 -34.52 57.85
CA THR A 422 27.10 -33.62 58.25
C THR A 422 26.62 -32.83 57.05
N TRP A 423 25.30 -32.75 56.83
CA TRP A 423 24.76 -31.89 55.78
C TRP A 423 24.98 -30.42 56.15
N VAL A 424 25.77 -29.71 55.34
CA VAL A 424 25.98 -28.27 55.49
C VAL A 424 25.04 -27.55 54.53
N ASP A 425 24.00 -26.90 55.07
CA ASP A 425 23.07 -26.04 54.32
C ASP A 425 23.68 -24.65 54.19
N ASP A 426 24.73 -24.52 53.37
CA ASP A 426 25.44 -23.25 53.23
C ASP A 426 24.69 -22.30 52.30
N LYS A 427 23.71 -21.55 52.83
CA LYS A 427 22.94 -20.55 52.07
C LYS A 427 23.80 -19.42 51.46
N GLN A 428 25.07 -19.28 51.82
CA GLN A 428 26.00 -18.30 51.26
C GLN A 428 26.86 -18.85 50.12
N ASN A 429 26.97 -20.18 50.01
CA ASN A 429 27.86 -20.88 49.09
C ASN A 429 27.22 -22.16 48.53
N ASP A 430 25.88 -22.23 48.51
CA ASP A 430 25.09 -23.33 47.94
C ASP A 430 25.65 -23.61 46.55
N GLY A 431 26.46 -24.67 46.49
CA GLY A 431 27.38 -24.89 45.40
C GLY A 431 26.61 -24.88 44.10
N TYR A 432 27.05 -24.03 43.17
CA TYR A 432 26.54 -23.97 41.79
C TYR A 432 26.30 -25.37 41.19
N GLY A 433 26.99 -26.42 41.66
CA GLY A 433 26.82 -27.82 41.27
C GLY A 433 25.49 -28.49 41.61
N LEU A 434 24.95 -28.39 42.84
CA LEU A 434 23.71 -29.10 43.22
C LEU A 434 22.45 -28.45 42.62
N SER A 435 22.40 -27.11 42.61
CA SER A 435 21.32 -26.35 41.96
C SER A 435 21.31 -26.58 40.45
N LEU A 436 22.48 -26.60 39.81
CA LEU A 436 22.62 -26.92 38.39
C LEU A 436 22.25 -28.37 38.09
N THR A 437 22.55 -29.30 39.00
CA THR A 437 22.14 -30.71 38.86
C THR A 437 20.62 -30.85 38.91
N ALA A 438 19.95 -30.12 39.81
CA ALA A 438 18.49 -30.10 39.87
C ALA A 438 17.88 -29.46 38.61
N GLU A 439 18.41 -28.33 38.12
CA GLU A 439 17.95 -27.69 36.88
C GLU A 439 18.16 -28.59 35.65
N ARG A 440 19.28 -29.32 35.63
CA ARG A 440 19.59 -30.30 34.58
C ARG A 440 18.59 -31.45 34.58
N ILE A 441 18.27 -32.02 35.74
CA ILE A 441 17.24 -33.06 35.88
C ILE A 441 15.89 -32.55 35.38
N GLN A 442 15.49 -31.33 35.75
CA GLN A 442 14.25 -30.73 35.26
C GLN A 442 14.24 -30.55 33.73
N THR A 443 15.38 -30.19 33.14
CA THR A 443 15.51 -30.03 31.69
C THR A 443 15.38 -31.38 30.98
N ILE A 444 16.03 -32.43 31.49
CA ILE A 444 15.94 -33.79 30.96
C ILE A 444 14.49 -34.29 31.04
N ASN A 445 13.84 -34.14 32.19
CA ASN A 445 12.43 -34.55 32.36
C ASN A 445 11.43 -33.77 31.48
N LYS A 446 11.80 -32.58 30.97
CA LYS A 446 10.97 -31.84 30.00
C LYS A 446 11.18 -32.33 28.57
N MET A 447 12.38 -32.83 28.25
CA MET A 447 12.72 -33.36 26.93
C MET A 447 12.22 -34.79 26.76
N GLU A 448 12.36 -35.62 27.81
CA GLU A 448 11.95 -37.02 27.84
C GLU A 448 10.52 -37.14 28.35
N LYS A 449 9.58 -37.56 27.49
CA LYS A 449 8.16 -37.68 27.87
C LYS A 449 7.83 -38.99 28.58
N GLU A 450 8.61 -40.04 28.32
CA GLU A 450 8.33 -41.40 28.79
C GLU A 450 9.21 -41.78 29.98
N ARG A 451 10.31 -41.05 30.22
CA ARG A 451 11.28 -41.34 31.26
C ARG A 451 11.41 -40.15 32.20
N SER A 452 11.65 -40.40 33.50
CA SER A 452 11.90 -39.31 34.45
C SER A 452 12.91 -39.66 35.53
N ILE A 453 13.64 -38.64 35.97
CA ILE A 453 14.64 -38.73 37.04
C ILE A 453 14.15 -37.88 38.22
N VAL A 454 14.19 -38.44 39.42
CA VAL A 454 13.85 -37.76 40.67
C VAL A 454 15.05 -37.81 41.60
N LEU A 455 15.52 -36.64 42.05
CA LEU A 455 16.55 -36.51 43.07
C LEU A 455 15.89 -36.16 44.41
N THR A 456 16.20 -36.93 45.44
CA THR A 456 15.76 -36.69 46.82
C THR A 456 16.94 -36.79 47.77
N PHE A 457 16.88 -36.07 48.89
CA PHE A 457 17.91 -36.10 49.92
C PHE A 457 17.30 -36.58 51.23
N ASN A 458 17.94 -37.57 51.87
CA ASN A 458 17.67 -37.97 53.24
C ASN A 458 18.84 -37.53 54.13
N LYS A 459 18.53 -36.84 55.24
CA LYS A 459 19.51 -36.12 56.09
C LYS A 459 19.54 -36.61 57.54
N VAL A 460 18.98 -37.80 57.83
CA VAL A 460 18.71 -38.27 59.21
C VAL A 460 19.96 -38.80 59.93
N ALA A 461 20.87 -39.47 59.22
CA ALA A 461 22.07 -40.08 59.81
C ALA A 461 23.26 -39.98 58.82
N GLY A 462 23.59 -38.75 58.45
CA GLY A 462 24.46 -38.44 57.32
C GLY A 462 23.70 -37.83 56.16
N THR A 463 24.31 -37.78 54.99
CA THR A 463 23.65 -37.36 53.75
C THR A 463 23.47 -38.54 52.82
N GLU A 464 22.24 -38.76 52.38
CA GLU A 464 21.88 -39.74 51.36
C GLU A 464 21.23 -39.01 50.17
N ALA A 465 21.94 -38.93 49.05
CA ALA A 465 21.38 -38.48 47.78
C ALA A 465 20.82 -39.69 47.03
N ILE A 466 19.51 -39.68 46.77
CA ILE A 466 18.79 -40.78 46.14
C ILE A 466 18.29 -40.32 44.78
N LEU A 467 18.88 -40.88 43.71
CA LEU A 467 18.43 -40.72 42.34
C LEU A 467 17.54 -41.90 41.96
N THR A 468 16.27 -41.61 41.66
CA THR A 468 15.31 -42.59 41.15
C THR A 468 15.05 -42.33 39.68
N PHE A 469 15.37 -43.31 38.84
CA PHE A 469 15.13 -43.29 37.41
C PHE A 469 13.89 -44.14 37.11
N LYS A 470 12.90 -43.56 36.45
CA LYS A 470 11.62 -44.22 36.14
C LYS A 470 11.48 -44.48 34.65
N ASN A 471 11.02 -45.68 34.30
CA ASN A 471 10.87 -46.20 32.94
C ASN A 471 12.20 -46.21 32.18
N TRP A 472 13.27 -46.67 32.84
CA TRP A 472 14.65 -46.49 32.38
C TRP A 472 15.37 -47.80 32.07
N ILE A 473 14.80 -48.94 32.49
CA ILE A 473 15.28 -50.30 32.24
C ILE A 473 14.21 -51.04 31.46
#